data_AF-A0A2A6RLX6-F1
#
_entry.id   AF-A0A2A6RLX6-F1
#
_cell.length_a   1.000
_cell.length_b   1.000
_cell.length_c   1.000
_cell.angle_alpha   90.00
_cell.angle_beta   90.00
_cell.angle_gamma   90.00
#
_symmetry.space_group_name_H-M   'P 1'
#
loop_
_entity.id
_entity.type
_entity.pdbx_description
1 polymer ?
#
loop_
_entity_poly.entity_id
_entity_poly.type
_entity_poly.pdbx_seq_one_letter_code
_entity_poly.pdbx_strand_id
1 'polypeptide(L)'
;MATSLAAPAGPVHLNLPFREPLIPDRELLERLFAAKERIVTLGSVPASPLAHNAGGEGQPSDANSLSAERIVTLGSVPASPLFQNEGARAGGEGQPSDANSLSAKSIVTPSSASDSPLAHNAGGEGQPSDALLLGGLVPIQVAYGPRTAPPTLLASLVQRLAATERGLILCGPSCPPGLAAQVVPLAERLGFPILADPLSGVRCDPHNSNIVCASYDAFLRDETFLKQHAPELVLRFGAMPTCKPLLLYIQRYPDAYQLIVDEGAGWREPTSLAAEHWGVDPLSLCGALNERLAATQPHTTPWRQAWLNAERVIRRVIQEALASQERISEPGVFARLATLLPAGATLFVANSMPIRDCDTFFPALSHAIQIAGNRGANGIDGLVSTALGMAAAGAKPLLMVLGDLALYHDANGLLAAKAYHLDATIVLINNDGGGIFSFLPQASETDQFEALFGTPHGLDFAPLAQLYGARYTLAQDWPSFAAAVTAGLRTGGLHLVEVRTERKQNVADHRALWPLVSAGLRAAGCFGYNMLG
;
A
#
# COMPACT_ATOMS: atom_id res chain seq x y z
N MET A 1 -11.25 17.65 -1.95
CA MET A 1 -11.06 16.21 -1.66
C MET A 1 -11.53 15.94 -0.24
N ALA A 2 -12.16 14.79 0.02
CA ALA A 2 -12.40 14.32 1.38
C ALA A 2 -11.31 13.27 1.68
N THR A 3 -10.41 13.59 2.60
CA THR A 3 -9.35 12.72 3.07
C THR A 3 -9.85 12.03 4.34
N SER A 4 -9.73 10.71 4.45
CA SER A 4 -9.98 10.05 5.74
C SER A 4 -8.89 10.47 6.72
N LEU A 5 -9.28 11.10 7.83
CA LEU A 5 -8.35 11.49 8.91
C LEU A 5 -8.13 10.35 9.93
N ALA A 6 -8.71 9.16 9.71
CA ALA A 6 -8.58 8.01 10.60
C ALA A 6 -8.55 6.67 9.84
N ALA A 7 -8.02 5.64 10.51
CA ALA A 7 -7.87 4.30 9.97
C ALA A 7 -9.22 3.52 9.92
N PRO A 8 -9.40 2.60 8.95
CA PRO A 8 -8.46 2.29 7.87
C PRO A 8 -8.49 3.37 6.78
N ALA A 9 -7.33 4.00 6.54
CA ALA A 9 -7.16 4.98 5.48
C ALA A 9 -6.89 4.24 4.17
N GLY A 10 -7.77 4.43 3.18
CA GLY A 10 -7.65 3.92 1.83
C GLY A 10 -8.42 4.81 0.86
N PRO A 11 -8.24 4.63 -0.46
CA PRO A 11 -9.06 5.33 -1.44
C PRO A 11 -10.54 4.97 -1.20
N VAL A 12 -11.36 5.97 -0.86
CA VAL A 12 -12.79 5.78 -0.69
C VAL A 12 -13.45 5.93 -2.06
N HIS A 13 -13.92 4.81 -2.61
CA HIS A 13 -14.84 4.86 -3.74
C HIS A 13 -16.23 5.24 -3.21
N LEU A 14 -16.65 6.48 -3.43
CA LEU A 14 -17.98 6.95 -3.05
C LEU A 14 -18.95 6.72 -4.21
N ASN A 15 -19.76 5.66 -4.11
CA ASN A 15 -20.96 5.53 -4.92
C ASN A 15 -22.07 6.39 -4.29
N LEU A 16 -22.22 7.61 -4.79
CA LEU A 16 -23.35 8.46 -4.45
C LEU A 16 -24.52 8.13 -5.40
N PRO A 17 -25.64 7.58 -4.89
CA PRO A 17 -26.84 7.47 -5.71
C PRO A 17 -27.35 8.89 -5.98
N PHE A 18 -27.23 9.34 -7.23
CA PHE A 18 -27.97 10.52 -7.67
C PHE A 18 -29.45 10.18 -7.64
N ARG A 19 -30.22 10.81 -6.74
CA ARG A 19 -31.67 10.81 -6.86
C ARG A 19 -32.03 11.64 -8.08
N GLU A 20 -32.88 11.11 -8.94
CA GLU A 20 -33.43 11.84 -10.08
C GLU A 20 -34.13 13.13 -9.61
N PRO A 21 -34.02 14.23 -10.37
CA PRO A 21 -33.37 14.36 -11.68
C PRO A 21 -31.86 14.58 -11.59
N LEU A 22 -31.10 14.05 -12.58
CA LEU A 22 -29.66 14.28 -12.81
C LEU A 22 -29.36 15.72 -13.29
N ILE A 23 -29.91 16.73 -12.62
CA ILE A 23 -29.49 18.12 -12.78
C ILE A 23 -28.71 18.45 -11.51
N PRO A 24 -27.37 18.46 -11.55
CA PRO A 24 -26.62 18.87 -10.37
C PRO A 24 -26.96 20.33 -10.07
N ASP A 25 -27.39 20.58 -8.84
CA ASP A 25 -27.74 21.91 -8.36
C ASP A 25 -26.55 22.85 -8.61
N ARG A 26 -26.79 23.86 -9.46
CA ARG A 26 -25.75 24.77 -9.94
C ARG A 26 -25.20 25.63 -8.80
N GLU A 27 -26.04 25.98 -7.84
CA GLU A 27 -25.67 26.75 -6.66
C GLU A 27 -24.86 25.88 -5.67
N LEU A 28 -25.22 24.60 -5.55
CA LEU A 28 -24.43 23.62 -4.79
C LEU A 28 -23.07 23.35 -5.43
N LEU A 29 -23.00 23.21 -6.76
CA LEU A 29 -21.75 23.04 -7.50
C LEU A 29 -20.85 24.27 -7.36
N GLU A 30 -21.40 25.47 -7.54
CA GLU A 30 -20.66 26.72 -7.36
C GLU A 30 -20.11 26.84 -5.93
N ARG A 31 -20.89 26.45 -4.91
CA ARG A 31 -20.42 26.39 -3.51
C ARG A 31 -19.36 25.33 -3.26
N LEU A 32 -19.51 24.13 -3.81
CA LEU A 32 -18.57 23.01 -3.67
C LEU A 32 -17.19 23.30 -4.29
N PHE A 33 -17.17 24.08 -5.37
CA PHE A 33 -15.96 24.42 -6.12
C PHE A 33 -15.40 25.82 -5.80
N ALA A 34 -16.14 26.70 -5.13
CA ALA A 34 -15.65 28.04 -4.74
C ALA A 34 -15.13 28.15 -3.29
N ALA A 35 -15.48 27.25 -2.37
CA ALA A 35 -15.11 27.40 -0.96
C ALA A 35 -13.65 26.94 -0.67
N LYS A 36 -12.81 27.87 -0.19
CA LYS A 36 -11.40 27.65 0.20
C LYS A 36 -11.20 26.99 1.57
N GLU A 37 -12.23 26.85 2.39
CA GLU A 37 -12.17 26.13 3.68
C GLU A 37 -13.45 25.31 3.89
N ARG A 38 -13.31 24.14 4.52
CA ARG A 38 -14.40 23.18 4.72
C ARG A 38 -14.57 22.85 6.20
N ILE A 39 -15.79 23.02 6.71
CA ILE A 39 -16.27 22.40 7.95
C ILE A 39 -17.16 21.22 7.55
N VAL A 40 -16.84 20.02 8.05
CA VAL A 40 -17.64 18.81 7.85
C VAL A 40 -18.45 18.57 9.12
N THR A 41 -19.77 18.62 9.02
CA THR A 41 -20.67 18.20 10.12
C THR A 41 -20.99 16.73 9.95
N LEU A 42 -20.48 15.88 10.86
CA LEU A 42 -20.89 14.48 10.94
C LEU A 42 -22.30 14.42 11.55
N GLY A 43 -23.25 13.84 10.83
CA GLY A 43 -24.58 13.55 11.35
C GLY A 43 -24.50 12.62 12.57
N SER A 44 -25.35 12.87 13.56
CA SER A 44 -25.44 12.10 14.80
C SER A 44 -25.78 10.64 14.56
N VAL A 45 -25.02 9.74 15.21
CA VAL A 45 -25.41 8.33 15.39
C VAL A 45 -26.63 8.30 16.33
N PRO A 46 -27.73 7.60 16.00
CA PRO A 46 -28.81 7.40 16.95
C PRO A 46 -28.29 6.57 18.13
N ALA A 47 -28.38 7.12 19.34
CA ALA A 47 -28.05 6.45 20.58
C ALA A 47 -28.97 5.23 20.77
N SER A 48 -28.38 4.07 21.06
CA SER A 48 -29.11 2.91 21.56
C SER A 48 -29.68 3.24 22.95
N PRO A 49 -30.96 2.96 23.25
CA PRO A 49 -31.51 3.24 24.56
C PRO A 49 -30.98 2.23 25.60
N LEU A 50 -30.05 2.69 26.45
CA LEU A 50 -29.85 2.11 27.76
C LEU A 50 -31.05 2.51 28.63
N ALA A 51 -32.01 1.58 28.80
CA ALA A 51 -33.08 1.75 29.75
C ALA A 51 -32.62 1.34 31.15
N HIS A 52 -32.57 2.31 32.06
CA HIS A 52 -32.65 2.09 33.49
C HIS A 52 -34.03 1.51 33.84
N ASN A 53 -34.07 0.47 34.67
CA ASN A 53 -35.04 0.38 35.75
C ASN A 53 -34.46 -0.42 36.93
N ALA A 54 -34.67 0.12 38.12
CA ALA A 54 -34.08 -0.29 39.39
C ALA A 54 -34.97 -1.28 40.16
N GLY A 55 -34.34 -2.17 40.92
CA GLY A 55 -34.77 -2.62 42.26
C GLY A 55 -35.83 -3.73 42.38
N GLY A 56 -35.48 -4.83 43.06
CA GLY A 56 -36.45 -5.76 43.65
C GLY A 56 -35.86 -7.15 43.98
N GLU A 57 -35.74 -7.45 45.27
CA GLU A 57 -35.24 -8.71 45.87
C GLU A 57 -36.13 -9.94 45.59
N GLY A 58 -35.55 -11.15 45.60
CA GLY A 58 -36.29 -12.42 45.70
C GLY A 58 -35.53 -13.66 45.22
N GLN A 59 -35.21 -14.56 46.16
CA GLN A 59 -34.48 -15.84 45.98
C GLN A 59 -35.35 -17.00 45.40
N PRO A 60 -34.78 -18.19 45.09
CA PRO A 60 -35.17 -19.05 43.97
C PRO A 60 -36.09 -20.24 44.35
N SER A 61 -36.81 -20.82 43.39
CA SER A 61 -37.22 -22.24 43.41
C SER A 61 -37.83 -22.74 42.08
N ASP A 62 -37.31 -23.90 41.67
CA ASP A 62 -37.94 -25.10 41.08
C ASP A 62 -39.02 -25.08 39.97
N ALA A 63 -38.68 -25.89 38.95
CA ALA A 63 -39.48 -26.91 38.26
C ALA A 63 -40.52 -26.56 37.16
N ASN A 64 -40.23 -27.17 36.00
CA ASN A 64 -41.13 -27.80 35.02
C ASN A 64 -42.13 -26.98 34.16
N SER A 65 -41.72 -26.90 32.88
CA SER A 65 -42.42 -27.46 31.70
C SER A 65 -43.14 -26.50 30.73
N LEU A 66 -42.74 -26.67 29.45
CA LEU A 66 -43.47 -26.49 28.20
C LEU A 66 -43.75 -25.06 27.69
N SER A 67 -43.00 -24.63 26.66
CA SER A 67 -43.48 -24.64 25.26
C SER A 67 -42.42 -24.03 24.32
N ALA A 68 -42.15 -24.72 23.21
CA ALA A 68 -41.23 -24.29 22.16
C ALA A 68 -41.86 -23.22 21.26
N GLU A 69 -41.18 -22.08 21.08
CA GLU A 69 -41.37 -21.24 19.88
C GLU A 69 -40.05 -20.59 19.43
N ARG A 70 -39.59 -21.06 18.25
CA ARG A 70 -38.97 -20.30 17.14
C ARG A 70 -37.70 -19.48 17.40
N ILE A 71 -36.58 -20.14 17.12
CA ILE A 71 -35.40 -19.51 16.50
C ILE A 71 -35.79 -19.11 15.07
N VAL A 72 -35.83 -17.80 14.78
CA VAL A 72 -35.95 -17.28 13.41
C VAL A 72 -34.60 -16.74 12.96
N THR A 73 -33.96 -17.50 12.09
CA THR A 73 -32.91 -17.05 11.18
C THR A 73 -33.58 -16.28 10.03
N LEU A 74 -33.25 -14.99 9.85
CA LEU A 74 -33.50 -14.27 8.59
C LEU A 74 -32.16 -14.29 7.83
N GLY A 75 -31.99 -14.97 6.70
CA GLY A 75 -32.96 -15.28 5.66
C GLY A 75 -32.63 -14.43 4.42
N SER A 76 -31.74 -14.97 3.60
CA SER A 76 -31.39 -14.57 2.24
C SER A 76 -32.59 -14.30 1.33
N VAL A 77 -32.39 -13.39 0.37
CA VAL A 77 -33.33 -13.00 -0.69
C VAL A 77 -33.84 -14.21 -1.50
N PRO A 78 -35.15 -14.33 -1.79
CA PRO A 78 -35.69 -15.43 -2.58
C PRO A 78 -35.61 -15.16 -4.09
N ALA A 79 -35.04 -16.12 -4.83
CA ALA A 79 -35.43 -16.39 -6.20
C ALA A 79 -36.62 -17.38 -6.18
N SER A 80 -37.68 -17.07 -6.92
CA SER A 80 -38.84 -17.95 -7.13
C SER A 80 -38.66 -18.87 -8.36
N PRO A 81 -39.39 -20.00 -8.44
CA PRO A 81 -38.81 -21.29 -8.81
C PRO A 81 -39.41 -21.95 -10.06
N LEU A 82 -38.94 -23.18 -10.31
CA LEU A 82 -39.53 -24.32 -11.09
C LEU A 82 -38.93 -24.49 -12.50
N PHE A 83 -38.49 -25.66 -12.99
CA PHE A 83 -38.65 -27.08 -12.63
C PHE A 83 -37.39 -27.85 -13.10
N GLN A 84 -37.00 -28.92 -12.39
CA GLN A 84 -36.13 -29.99 -12.93
C GLN A 84 -37.01 -31.15 -13.43
N ASN A 85 -36.69 -31.70 -14.60
CA ASN A 85 -36.78 -33.14 -14.84
C ASN A 85 -35.84 -33.58 -15.97
N GLU A 86 -35.17 -34.70 -15.77
CA GLU A 86 -34.24 -35.36 -16.70
C GLU A 86 -34.95 -36.00 -17.91
N GLY A 87 -34.20 -36.23 -19.01
CA GLY A 87 -34.51 -37.33 -19.94
C GLY A 87 -34.45 -37.04 -21.44
N ALA A 88 -33.27 -37.23 -22.04
CA ALA A 88 -32.96 -37.83 -23.34
C ALA A 88 -33.87 -37.69 -24.61
N ARG A 89 -33.17 -37.38 -25.74
CA ARG A 89 -33.32 -37.81 -27.16
C ARG A 89 -33.69 -36.74 -28.22
N ALA A 90 -32.72 -36.55 -29.13
CA ALA A 90 -32.79 -36.53 -30.61
C ALA A 90 -33.70 -35.54 -31.38
N GLY A 91 -33.03 -34.70 -32.20
CA GLY A 91 -33.36 -34.47 -33.62
C GLY A 91 -34.23 -33.25 -33.98
N GLY A 92 -33.78 -32.47 -34.98
CA GLY A 92 -34.67 -31.74 -35.89
C GLY A 92 -34.50 -30.21 -35.99
N GLU A 93 -33.83 -29.82 -37.08
CA GLU A 93 -33.89 -28.60 -37.91
C GLU A 93 -34.94 -27.49 -37.63
N GLY A 94 -34.55 -26.22 -37.89
CA GLY A 94 -35.48 -25.15 -38.30
C GLY A 94 -35.13 -23.72 -37.88
N GLN A 95 -34.47 -22.96 -38.78
CA GLN A 95 -34.54 -21.48 -38.88
C GLN A 95 -35.85 -21.06 -39.62
N PRO A 96 -36.16 -19.77 -39.88
CA PRO A 96 -35.97 -18.49 -39.16
C PRO A 96 -37.28 -17.62 -39.15
N SER A 97 -37.30 -16.41 -38.54
CA SER A 97 -37.94 -15.17 -39.10
C SER A 97 -38.02 -13.97 -38.14
N ASP A 98 -37.43 -12.86 -38.58
CA ASP A 98 -37.97 -11.49 -38.79
C ASP A 98 -38.78 -10.68 -37.75
N ALA A 99 -38.21 -9.51 -37.46
CA ALA A 99 -38.77 -8.15 -37.67
C ALA A 99 -39.59 -7.40 -36.60
N ASN A 100 -39.10 -6.17 -36.36
CA ASN A 100 -39.80 -4.88 -36.31
C ASN A 100 -40.68 -4.46 -35.10
N SER A 101 -40.16 -3.44 -34.42
CA SER A 101 -40.72 -2.07 -34.39
C SER A 101 -41.73 -1.64 -33.32
N LEU A 102 -41.46 -0.42 -32.84
CA LEU A 102 -42.36 0.69 -32.58
C LEU A 102 -43.12 0.83 -31.24
N SER A 103 -43.15 2.11 -30.88
CA SER A 103 -43.54 2.83 -29.68
C SER A 103 -45.05 3.06 -29.50
N ALA A 104 -45.40 3.36 -28.24
CA ALA A 104 -46.41 4.32 -27.76
C ALA A 104 -47.91 4.05 -27.98
N LYS A 105 -48.65 3.98 -26.85
CA LYS A 105 -50.07 4.36 -26.62
C LYS A 105 -50.27 4.57 -25.11
N SER A 106 -51.09 5.43 -24.51
CA SER A 106 -51.92 6.61 -24.84
C SER A 106 -52.50 7.12 -23.48
N ILE A 107 -52.39 8.40 -23.12
CA ILE A 107 -53.43 9.48 -23.03
C ILE A 107 -54.72 9.15 -22.20
N VAL A 108 -55.05 10.00 -21.19
CA VAL A 108 -56.25 10.89 -21.08
C VAL A 108 -56.44 11.43 -19.64
N THR A 109 -56.73 12.74 -19.58
CA THR A 109 -57.00 13.66 -18.44
C THR A 109 -58.44 13.59 -17.89
N PRO A 110 -58.78 14.43 -16.88
CA PRO A 110 -59.90 15.34 -17.11
C PRO A 110 -59.64 16.81 -16.69
N SER A 111 -60.53 17.66 -17.19
CA SER A 111 -60.53 19.12 -17.28
C SER A 111 -61.35 19.83 -16.19
N SER A 112 -61.13 21.14 -16.00
CA SER A 112 -62.13 22.20 -16.21
C SER A 112 -61.52 23.60 -15.97
N ALA A 113 -62.09 24.59 -16.66
CA ALA A 113 -61.54 25.92 -16.96
C ALA A 113 -62.27 27.07 -16.23
N SER A 114 -61.65 28.26 -16.13
CA SER A 114 -62.21 29.56 -16.57
C SER A 114 -61.37 30.79 -16.16
N ASP A 115 -61.07 31.63 -17.16
CA ASP A 115 -60.97 33.10 -17.30
C ASP A 115 -60.38 34.08 -16.24
N SER A 116 -59.62 35.06 -16.78
CA SER A 116 -58.94 36.25 -16.18
C SER A 116 -59.88 37.45 -15.91
N PRO A 117 -59.46 38.71 -15.55
CA PRO A 117 -58.13 39.27 -15.16
C PRO A 117 -58.17 40.27 -13.95
N LEU A 118 -56.99 40.85 -13.59
CA LEU A 118 -56.71 42.14 -12.90
C LEU A 118 -56.07 42.12 -11.49
N ALA A 119 -54.81 42.58 -11.49
CA ALA A 119 -54.23 43.69 -10.70
C ALA A 119 -54.04 43.65 -9.16
N HIS A 120 -52.75 43.83 -8.81
CA HIS A 120 -52.16 44.59 -7.68
C HIS A 120 -51.98 44.00 -6.26
N ASN A 121 -50.71 44.13 -5.85
CA ASN A 121 -50.14 44.41 -4.52
C ASN A 121 -49.85 43.26 -3.53
N ALA A 122 -48.56 42.91 -3.49
CA ALA A 122 -47.61 43.11 -2.39
C ALA A 122 -48.01 42.75 -0.95
N GLY A 123 -47.19 41.88 -0.34
CA GLY A 123 -47.19 41.49 1.08
C GLY A 123 -47.38 39.97 1.16
N GLY A 124 -46.38 39.13 1.36
CA GLY A 124 -45.32 39.23 2.36
C GLY A 124 -45.59 38.21 3.45
N GLU A 125 -45.63 36.92 3.09
CA GLU A 125 -45.64 35.81 4.07
C GLU A 125 -44.52 34.85 3.68
N GLY A 126 -43.40 34.98 4.40
CA GLY A 126 -42.29 34.05 4.32
C GLY A 126 -42.71 32.69 4.84
N GLN A 127 -42.49 31.66 4.05
CA GLN A 127 -42.44 30.29 4.55
C GLN A 127 -41.38 30.19 5.65
N PRO A 128 -41.65 29.46 6.75
CA PRO A 128 -40.70 29.34 7.83
C PRO A 128 -39.44 28.68 7.31
N SER A 129 -38.32 29.39 7.42
CA SER A 129 -37.01 28.85 7.17
C SER A 129 -36.76 27.69 8.15
N ASP A 130 -36.23 26.59 7.64
CA ASP A 130 -35.72 25.43 8.41
C ASP A 130 -34.58 25.80 9.40
N ALA A 131 -34.34 27.08 9.64
CA ALA A 131 -33.29 27.64 10.50
C ALA A 131 -33.65 27.62 12.00
N LEU A 132 -34.84 27.17 12.40
CA LEU A 132 -35.34 27.25 13.79
C LEU A 132 -35.24 25.95 14.61
N LEU A 133 -34.69 24.85 14.08
CA LEU A 133 -34.59 23.57 14.82
C LEU A 133 -33.20 23.22 15.38
N LEU A 134 -32.18 24.06 15.18
CA LEU A 134 -30.83 23.86 15.74
C LEU A 134 -30.35 25.06 16.57
N GLY A 135 -31.23 25.58 17.42
CA GLY A 135 -30.88 26.60 18.41
C GLY A 135 -29.82 26.09 19.39
N GLY A 136 -28.58 26.56 19.26
CA GLY A 136 -27.65 26.73 20.39
C GLY A 136 -26.75 25.55 20.77
N LEU A 137 -26.71 24.45 20.01
CA LEU A 137 -25.71 23.40 20.27
C LEU A 137 -24.35 23.83 19.71
N VAL A 138 -23.46 24.30 20.58
CA VAL A 138 -22.05 24.48 20.24
C VAL A 138 -21.45 23.11 19.96
N PRO A 139 -20.90 22.84 18.76
CA PRO A 139 -20.30 21.55 18.48
C PRO A 139 -19.13 21.30 19.44
N ILE A 140 -19.13 20.14 20.07
CA ILE A 140 -18.01 19.71 20.92
C ILE A 140 -16.78 19.57 20.02
N GLN A 141 -15.73 20.34 20.31
CA GLN A 141 -14.43 20.15 19.70
C GLN A 141 -13.69 19.05 20.48
N VAL A 142 -13.42 17.94 19.82
CA VAL A 142 -12.59 16.87 20.37
C VAL A 142 -11.18 17.02 19.79
N ALA A 143 -10.21 17.24 20.66
CA ALA A 143 -8.80 17.22 20.30
C ALA A 143 -8.20 15.84 20.61
N TYR A 144 -7.42 15.30 19.68
CA TYR A 144 -6.64 14.08 19.87
C TYR A 144 -5.15 14.43 19.85
N GLY A 145 -4.40 13.85 20.78
CA GLY A 145 -2.94 13.92 20.80
C GLY A 145 -2.31 12.60 20.37
N PRO A 146 -1.00 12.60 20.04
CA PRO A 146 -0.27 11.37 19.78
C PRO A 146 -0.31 10.45 21.00
N ARG A 147 -0.43 9.14 20.77
CA ARG A 147 -0.38 8.14 21.83
C ARG A 147 1.08 7.99 22.30
N THR A 148 1.35 8.18 23.58
CA THR A 148 2.71 8.09 24.14
C THR A 148 2.83 6.94 25.13
N ALA A 149 4.00 6.32 25.20
CA ALA A 149 4.28 5.28 26.19
C ALA A 149 4.33 5.88 27.62
N PRO A 150 3.73 5.22 28.62
CA PRO A 150 3.87 5.59 30.03
C PRO A 150 5.34 5.64 30.48
N PRO A 151 5.71 6.55 31.41
CA PRO A 151 7.11 6.70 31.86
C PRO A 151 7.74 5.42 32.41
N THR A 152 6.95 4.55 33.05
CA THR A 152 7.41 3.27 33.60
C THR A 152 7.78 2.27 32.50
N LEU A 153 6.92 2.09 31.50
CA LEU A 153 7.20 1.24 30.34
C LEU A 153 8.41 1.77 29.55
N LEU A 154 8.50 3.09 29.38
CA LEU A 154 9.62 3.72 28.71
C LEU A 154 10.95 3.48 29.46
N ALA A 155 10.96 3.57 30.80
CA ALA A 155 12.16 3.28 31.59
C ALA A 155 12.59 1.80 31.48
N SER A 156 11.65 0.86 31.51
CA SER A 156 11.92 -0.56 31.29
C SER A 156 12.48 -0.84 29.89
N LEU A 157 11.93 -0.19 28.86
CA LEU A 157 12.43 -0.31 27.50
C LEU A 157 13.84 0.26 27.37
N VAL A 158 14.13 1.43 27.94
CA VAL A 158 15.48 2.01 27.94
C VAL A 158 16.51 1.07 28.57
N GLN A 159 16.18 0.47 29.72
CA GLN A 159 17.05 -0.52 30.36
C GLN A 159 17.31 -1.72 29.47
N ARG A 160 16.27 -2.28 28.86
CA ARG A 160 16.38 -3.42 27.94
C ARG A 160 17.23 -3.09 26.72
N LEU A 161 16.95 -1.96 26.06
CA LEU A 161 17.70 -1.52 24.87
C LEU A 161 19.17 -1.28 25.20
N ALA A 162 19.47 -0.62 26.32
CA ALA A 162 20.84 -0.34 26.75
C ALA A 162 21.63 -1.61 27.14
N ALA A 163 20.95 -2.65 27.62
CA ALA A 163 21.56 -3.92 27.99
C ALA A 163 21.72 -4.91 26.83
N THR A 164 21.15 -4.61 25.65
CA THR A 164 21.16 -5.51 24.50
C THR A 164 22.33 -5.19 23.58
N GLU A 165 23.12 -6.20 23.22
CA GLU A 165 24.23 -6.02 22.28
C GLU A 165 23.78 -6.31 20.84
N ARG A 166 22.96 -7.36 20.64
CA ARG A 166 22.52 -7.84 19.32
C ARG A 166 21.12 -7.40 18.97
N GLY A 167 20.90 -6.09 18.96
CA GLY A 167 19.61 -5.50 18.59
C GLY A 167 19.51 -5.18 17.09
N LEU A 168 18.30 -5.30 16.55
CA LEU A 168 17.94 -4.87 15.20
C LEU A 168 16.78 -3.87 15.25
N ILE A 169 16.83 -2.86 14.38
CA ILE A 169 15.68 -2.00 14.13
C ILE A 169 15.13 -2.34 12.75
N LEU A 170 13.84 -2.65 12.67
CA LEU A 170 13.14 -2.89 11.41
C LEU A 170 12.20 -1.73 11.14
N CYS A 171 12.35 -1.07 9.99
CA CYS A 171 11.40 -0.05 9.55
C CYS A 171 10.65 -0.63 8.36
N GLY A 172 9.38 -1.00 8.56
CA GLY A 172 8.52 -1.55 7.51
C GLY A 172 7.60 -0.50 6.89
N PRO A 173 6.66 -0.92 6.01
CA PRO A 173 5.66 -0.03 5.43
C PRO A 173 4.80 0.66 6.51
N SER A 174 4.17 1.79 6.16
CA SER A 174 3.29 2.55 7.06
C SER A 174 4.00 3.16 8.28
N CYS A 175 5.31 3.40 8.20
CA CYS A 175 5.98 4.30 9.14
C CYS A 175 5.53 5.76 8.89
N PRO A 176 5.47 6.60 9.94
CA PRO A 176 5.11 8.00 9.77
C PRO A 176 6.21 8.77 9.02
N PRO A 177 5.84 9.80 8.21
CA PRO A 177 6.81 10.70 7.60
C PRO A 177 7.77 11.32 8.62
N GLY A 178 9.05 11.45 8.26
CA GLY A 178 10.07 12.04 9.14
C GLY A 178 10.63 11.09 10.21
N LEU A 179 10.27 9.79 10.19
CA LEU A 179 10.79 8.80 11.13
C LEU A 179 12.32 8.72 11.08
N ALA A 180 12.96 8.85 9.91
CA ALA A 180 14.41 8.74 9.77
C ALA A 180 15.16 9.70 10.69
N ALA A 181 14.67 10.95 10.81
CA ALA A 181 15.27 11.98 11.68
C ALA A 181 15.29 11.59 13.17
N GLN A 182 14.42 10.66 13.59
CA GLN A 182 14.32 10.20 14.98
C GLN A 182 14.96 8.83 15.19
N VAL A 183 14.73 7.89 14.27
CA VAL A 183 15.19 6.50 14.40
C VAL A 183 16.68 6.34 14.09
N VAL A 184 17.24 7.15 13.19
CA VAL A 184 18.68 7.07 12.84
C VAL A 184 19.57 7.44 14.03
N PRO A 185 19.37 8.59 14.73
CA PRO A 185 20.15 8.88 15.94
C PRO A 185 19.99 7.83 17.04
N LEU A 186 18.78 7.27 17.19
CA LEU A 186 18.50 6.21 18.16
C LEU A 186 19.33 4.95 17.82
N ALA A 187 19.30 4.53 16.56
CA ALA A 187 20.06 3.40 16.06
C ALA A 187 21.57 3.58 16.26
N GLU A 188 22.10 4.79 16.03
CA GLU A 188 23.52 5.11 16.23
C GLU A 188 23.95 5.04 17.70
N ARG A 189 23.09 5.51 18.62
CA ARG A 189 23.34 5.43 20.07
C ARG A 189 23.31 4.00 20.58
N LEU A 190 22.37 3.19 20.09
CA LEU A 190 22.21 1.78 20.48
C LEU A 190 23.22 0.86 19.79
N GLY A 191 23.78 1.29 18.65
CA GLY A 191 24.60 0.41 17.82
C GLY A 191 23.77 -0.66 17.08
N PHE A 192 22.48 -0.41 16.84
CA PHE A 192 21.60 -1.36 16.13
C PHE A 192 21.50 -0.98 14.66
N PRO A 193 21.81 -1.89 13.71
CA PRO A 193 21.58 -1.62 12.29
C PRO A 193 20.08 -1.51 12.00
N ILE A 194 19.73 -0.66 11.03
CA ILE A 194 18.35 -0.48 10.56
C ILE A 194 18.15 -1.28 9.28
N LEU A 195 17.21 -2.22 9.27
CA LEU A 195 16.74 -2.85 8.03
C LEU A 195 15.50 -2.07 7.57
N ALA A 196 15.68 -1.26 6.52
CA ALA A 196 14.64 -0.33 6.05
C ALA A 196 13.96 -0.86 4.79
N ASP A 197 12.68 -1.26 4.88
CA ASP A 197 11.81 -1.57 3.74
C ASP A 197 11.76 -0.39 2.77
N PRO A 198 11.65 -0.59 1.44
CA PRO A 198 11.53 0.51 0.49
C PRO A 198 10.41 1.50 0.85
N LEU A 199 9.29 1.02 1.42
CA LEU A 199 8.13 1.84 1.81
C LEU A 199 8.19 2.34 3.26
N SER A 200 9.33 2.19 3.92
CA SER A 200 9.51 2.68 5.29
C SER A 200 9.62 4.20 5.38
N GLY A 201 9.93 4.87 4.27
CA GLY A 201 10.31 6.29 4.30
C GLY A 201 11.63 6.55 5.03
N VAL A 202 12.39 5.52 5.42
CA VAL A 202 13.72 5.66 6.05
C VAL A 202 14.84 5.41 5.04
N ARG A 203 14.62 4.54 4.05
CA ARG A 203 15.65 4.10 3.08
C ARG A 203 16.26 5.25 2.27
N CYS A 204 15.47 6.27 1.93
CA CYS A 204 15.90 7.38 1.08
C CYS A 204 15.53 8.74 1.67
N ASP A 205 15.38 8.84 2.99
CA ASP A 205 15.23 10.13 3.68
C ASP A 205 16.62 10.69 4.00
N PRO A 206 16.95 11.95 3.68
CA PRO A 206 18.31 12.46 3.83
C PRO A 206 18.83 12.38 5.27
N HIS A 207 19.93 11.65 5.46
CA HIS A 207 20.63 11.55 6.74
C HIS A 207 22.13 11.30 6.54
N ASN A 208 22.96 11.69 7.52
CA ASN A 208 24.42 11.56 7.45
C ASN A 208 24.96 10.26 8.07
N SER A 209 24.17 9.19 8.06
CA SER A 209 24.54 7.90 8.65
C SER A 209 24.63 6.78 7.62
N ASN A 210 25.47 5.78 7.91
CA ASN A 210 25.54 4.52 7.19
C ASN A 210 24.81 3.37 7.91
N ILE A 211 24.02 3.67 8.95
CA ILE A 211 23.36 2.65 9.81
C ILE A 211 22.24 1.87 9.11
N VAL A 212 21.77 2.36 7.96
CA VAL A 212 20.70 1.76 7.17
C VAL A 212 21.26 0.70 6.22
N CYS A 213 20.74 -0.52 6.36
CA CYS A 213 20.92 -1.61 5.42
C CYS A 213 19.71 -1.66 4.48
N ALA A 214 19.98 -1.69 3.17
CA ALA A 214 18.97 -1.79 2.11
C ALA A 214 19.09 -3.08 1.30
N SER A 215 20.22 -3.79 1.39
CA SER A 215 20.47 -5.04 0.67
C SER A 215 20.25 -6.30 1.53
N TYR A 216 19.48 -6.18 2.63
CA TYR A 216 19.28 -7.28 3.57
C TYR A 216 18.53 -8.48 2.97
N ASP A 217 17.65 -8.28 1.98
CA ASP A 217 17.05 -9.40 1.26
C ASP A 217 18.11 -10.34 0.69
N ALA A 218 19.21 -9.79 0.17
CA ALA A 218 20.25 -10.57 -0.46
C ALA A 218 21.09 -11.36 0.55
N PHE A 219 21.63 -10.73 1.59
CA PHE A 219 22.52 -11.43 2.53
C PHE A 219 21.77 -12.29 3.57
N LEU A 220 20.48 -12.04 3.83
CA LEU A 220 19.65 -12.94 4.65
C LEU A 220 19.28 -14.25 3.93
N ARG A 221 19.69 -14.44 2.66
CA ARG A 221 19.58 -15.73 1.97
C ARG A 221 20.77 -16.65 2.25
N ASP A 222 21.86 -16.15 2.81
CA ASP A 222 23.04 -16.95 3.10
C ASP A 222 22.92 -17.65 4.47
N GLU A 223 22.80 -18.97 4.45
CA GLU A 223 22.60 -19.78 5.66
C GLU A 223 23.73 -19.66 6.68
N THR A 224 24.97 -19.41 6.22
CA THR A 224 26.11 -19.22 7.14
C THR A 224 25.98 -17.89 7.86
N PHE A 225 25.55 -16.84 7.15
CA PHE A 225 25.32 -15.53 7.73
C PHE A 225 24.22 -15.59 8.77
N LEU A 226 23.09 -16.22 8.44
CA LEU A 226 21.97 -16.39 9.36
C LEU A 226 22.42 -17.03 10.68
N LYS A 227 23.09 -18.18 10.62
CA LYS A 227 23.55 -18.93 11.81
C LYS A 227 24.43 -18.11 12.76
N GLN A 228 25.19 -17.16 12.23
CA GLN A 228 26.13 -16.37 13.02
C GLN A 228 25.56 -15.04 13.51
N HIS A 229 24.40 -14.62 13.00
CA HIS A 229 23.78 -13.34 13.33
C HIS A 229 22.42 -13.53 13.99
N ALA A 230 22.37 -14.26 15.11
CA ALA A 230 21.16 -14.42 15.91
C ALA A 230 20.87 -13.13 16.72
N PRO A 231 19.70 -12.48 16.54
CA PRO A 231 19.37 -11.26 17.26
C PRO A 231 18.89 -11.60 18.69
N GLU A 232 19.15 -10.68 19.63
CA GLU A 232 18.59 -10.71 20.98
C GLU A 232 17.29 -9.90 21.07
N LEU A 233 17.20 -8.83 20.29
CA LEU A 233 16.08 -7.90 20.29
C LEU A 233 15.78 -7.40 18.88
N VAL A 234 14.50 -7.25 18.59
CA VAL A 234 14.00 -6.64 17.36
C VAL A 234 13.01 -5.54 17.75
N LEU A 235 13.35 -4.30 17.41
CA LEU A 235 12.46 -3.15 17.52
C LEU A 235 11.89 -2.85 16.13
N ARG A 236 10.61 -3.14 15.91
CA ARG A 236 9.95 -2.94 14.61
C ARG A 236 9.03 -1.73 14.64
N PHE A 237 9.19 -0.85 13.66
CA PHE A 237 8.27 0.23 13.34
C PHE A 237 7.47 -0.09 12.08
N GLY A 238 6.17 0.20 12.11
CA GLY A 238 5.27 -0.05 10.99
C GLY A 238 4.92 -1.53 10.81
N ALA A 239 4.38 -1.85 9.64
CA ALA A 239 3.97 -3.21 9.27
C ALA A 239 5.19 -4.13 9.03
N MET A 240 4.96 -5.43 8.90
CA MET A 240 6.03 -6.36 8.52
C MET A 240 6.64 -5.97 7.15
N PRO A 241 7.98 -5.87 7.03
CA PRO A 241 8.65 -5.63 5.75
C PRO A 241 8.28 -6.65 4.66
N THR A 242 8.40 -6.23 3.39
CA THR A 242 8.06 -7.01 2.20
C THR A 242 8.97 -8.24 2.02
N CYS A 243 10.21 -8.15 2.50
CA CYS A 243 11.24 -9.18 2.38
C CYS A 243 10.86 -10.52 3.04
N LYS A 244 10.67 -11.56 2.22
CA LYS A 244 10.44 -12.94 2.70
C LYS A 244 11.65 -13.52 3.45
N PRO A 245 12.91 -13.37 3.00
CA PRO A 245 14.07 -13.77 3.78
C PRO A 245 14.11 -13.18 5.20
N LEU A 246 13.72 -11.91 5.36
CA LEU A 246 13.63 -11.28 6.68
C LEU A 246 12.53 -11.91 7.54
N LEU A 247 11.34 -12.18 6.98
CA LEU A 247 10.29 -12.93 7.68
C LEU A 247 10.79 -14.29 8.20
N LEU A 248 11.47 -15.05 7.35
CA LEU A 248 12.01 -16.37 7.71
C LEU A 248 13.14 -16.25 8.76
N TYR A 249 13.97 -15.21 8.67
CA TYR A 249 15.01 -14.93 9.65
C TYR A 249 14.43 -14.64 11.04
N ILE A 250 13.36 -13.84 11.12
CA ILE A 250 12.66 -13.58 12.38
C ILE A 250 12.02 -14.86 12.94
N GLN A 251 11.39 -15.67 12.09
CA GLN A 251 10.81 -16.96 12.48
C GLN A 251 11.84 -17.98 12.97
N ARG A 252 13.08 -17.88 12.49
CA ARG A 252 14.19 -18.73 12.92
C ARG A 252 14.64 -18.46 14.36
N TYR A 253 14.44 -17.24 14.86
CA TYR A 253 14.88 -16.81 16.18
C TYR A 253 13.67 -16.40 17.05
N PRO A 254 12.80 -17.35 17.42
CA PRO A 254 11.58 -17.06 18.17
C PRO A 254 11.86 -16.53 19.59
N ASP A 255 13.04 -16.82 20.14
CA ASP A 255 13.46 -16.34 21.48
C ASP A 255 13.96 -14.89 21.47
N ALA A 256 14.18 -14.29 20.29
CA ALA A 256 14.54 -12.89 20.20
C ALA A 256 13.38 -12.03 20.71
N TYR A 257 13.65 -11.08 21.59
CA TYR A 257 12.63 -10.20 22.13
C TYR A 257 12.11 -9.25 21.04
N GLN A 258 10.85 -9.36 20.65
CA GLN A 258 10.27 -8.51 19.61
C GLN A 258 9.32 -7.48 20.19
N LEU A 259 9.67 -6.20 20.05
CA LEU A 259 8.78 -5.07 20.33
C LEU A 259 8.33 -4.46 19.01
N ILE A 260 7.01 -4.41 18.82
CA ILE A 260 6.39 -3.79 17.65
C ILE A 260 5.76 -2.49 18.06
N VAL A 261 6.05 -1.45 17.30
CA VAL A 261 5.57 -0.10 17.54
C VAL A 261 4.84 0.36 16.30
N ASP A 262 3.56 0.68 16.48
CA ASP A 262 2.77 1.30 15.45
C ASP A 262 1.67 2.19 16.05
N GLU A 263 0.96 2.93 15.21
CA GLU A 263 -0.12 3.81 15.67
C GLU A 263 -1.38 3.05 16.12
N GLY A 264 -1.32 1.76 16.47
CA GLY A 264 -2.42 1.02 17.12
C GLY A 264 -3.68 0.83 16.26
N ALA A 265 -3.52 0.71 14.94
CA ALA A 265 -4.61 0.55 13.96
C ALA A 265 -4.98 -0.93 13.68
N GLY A 266 -4.57 -1.87 14.54
CA GLY A 266 -4.84 -3.30 14.41
C GLY A 266 -3.62 -4.15 14.73
N TRP A 267 -3.69 -5.46 14.44
CA TRP A 267 -2.60 -6.41 14.66
C TRP A 267 -1.88 -6.72 13.35
N ARG A 268 -0.68 -6.15 13.16
CA ARG A 268 0.12 -6.26 11.92
C ARG A 268 1.39 -7.07 12.13
N GLU A 269 1.25 -8.20 12.82
CA GLU A 269 2.32 -9.12 13.17
C GLU A 269 1.94 -10.54 12.74
N PRO A 270 2.49 -11.04 11.61
CA PRO A 270 2.07 -12.31 11.04
C PRO A 270 2.76 -13.54 11.64
N THR A 271 3.79 -13.37 12.49
CA THR A 271 4.60 -14.50 12.99
C THR A 271 4.08 -15.09 14.31
N SER A 272 3.22 -14.37 15.02
CA SER A 272 2.84 -14.62 16.42
C SER A 272 4.04 -14.68 17.39
N LEU A 273 5.12 -13.96 17.07
CA LEU A 273 6.37 -13.94 17.87
C LEU A 273 6.58 -12.62 18.63
N ALA A 274 5.65 -11.67 18.56
CA ALA A 274 5.72 -10.45 19.36
C ALA A 274 5.82 -10.78 20.85
N ALA A 275 6.85 -10.26 21.52
CA ALA A 275 6.85 -10.20 22.98
C ALA A 275 5.90 -9.07 23.44
N GLU A 276 5.95 -7.92 22.76
CA GLU A 276 5.11 -6.77 23.05
C GLU A 276 4.69 -6.04 21.76
N HIS A 277 3.49 -5.47 21.77
CA HIS A 277 2.98 -4.61 20.69
C HIS A 277 2.41 -3.32 21.31
N TRP A 278 3.06 -2.19 21.01
CA TRP A 278 2.72 -0.88 21.52
C TRP A 278 2.02 -0.03 20.46
N GLY A 279 0.77 0.32 20.74
CA GLY A 279 -0.02 1.27 19.95
C GLY A 279 0.32 2.73 20.29
N VAL A 280 1.55 3.17 20.00
CA VAL A 280 2.08 4.52 20.30
C VAL A 280 2.61 5.19 19.04
N ASP A 281 2.63 6.52 19.04
CA ASP A 281 3.23 7.30 17.95
C ASP A 281 4.75 7.02 17.86
N PRO A 282 5.25 6.49 16.72
CA PRO A 282 6.66 6.15 16.55
C PRO A 282 7.60 7.34 16.73
N LEU A 283 7.20 8.54 16.27
CA LEU A 283 8.04 9.74 16.38
C LEU A 283 8.22 10.14 17.84
N SER A 284 7.14 10.18 18.60
CA SER A 284 7.14 10.48 20.04
C SER A 284 7.96 9.45 20.84
N LEU A 285 7.83 8.16 20.51
CA LEU A 285 8.62 7.12 21.18
C LEU A 285 10.12 7.28 20.91
N CYS A 286 10.52 7.42 19.64
CA CYS A 286 11.93 7.59 19.28
C CYS A 286 12.52 8.86 19.91
N GLY A 287 11.77 9.98 19.91
CA GLY A 287 12.17 11.22 20.59
C GLY A 287 12.43 11.00 22.08
N ALA A 288 11.49 10.37 22.79
CA ALA A 288 11.62 10.12 24.22
C ALA A 288 12.76 9.12 24.56
N LEU A 289 13.01 8.14 23.68
CA LEU A 289 14.16 7.23 23.81
C LEU A 289 15.49 7.97 23.60
N ASN A 290 15.57 8.82 22.58
CA ASN A 290 16.77 9.64 22.31
C ASN A 290 17.11 10.57 23.49
N GLU A 291 16.11 11.19 24.10
CA GLU A 291 16.29 12.05 25.29
C GLU A 291 16.84 11.25 26.48
N ARG A 292 16.28 10.07 26.77
CA ARG A 292 16.70 9.24 27.91
C ARG A 292 18.05 8.57 27.69
N LEU A 293 18.41 8.31 26.44
CA LEU A 293 19.71 7.77 26.04
C LEU A 293 20.69 8.90 25.67
N ALA A 294 20.40 10.16 26.02
CA ALA A 294 21.21 11.32 25.65
C ALA A 294 22.68 11.19 26.08
N ALA A 295 22.94 10.60 27.25
CA ALA A 295 24.27 10.36 27.80
C ALA A 295 25.02 9.19 27.12
N THR A 296 24.30 8.30 26.42
CA THR A 296 24.89 7.22 25.64
C THR A 296 25.48 7.78 24.36
N GLN A 297 26.81 7.78 24.28
CA GLN A 297 27.50 8.19 23.06
C GLN A 297 27.28 7.15 21.96
N PRO A 298 27.12 7.58 20.69
CA PRO A 298 27.17 6.67 19.56
C PRO A 298 28.46 5.84 19.63
N HIS A 299 28.30 4.53 19.59
CA HIS A 299 29.44 3.63 19.65
C HIS A 299 29.34 2.56 18.56
N THR A 300 30.48 1.97 18.25
CA THR A 300 30.59 0.95 17.23
C THR A 300 30.74 -0.40 17.91
N THR A 301 29.73 -1.26 17.79
CA THR A 301 29.76 -2.64 18.31
C THR A 301 30.22 -3.62 17.23
N PRO A 302 30.77 -4.80 17.58
CA PRO A 302 31.06 -5.85 16.60
C PRO A 302 29.80 -6.27 15.84
N TRP A 303 28.64 -6.29 16.52
CA TRP A 303 27.34 -6.56 15.92
C TRP A 303 27.03 -5.55 14.81
N ARG A 304 27.06 -4.25 15.12
CA ARG A 304 26.86 -3.16 14.14
C ARG A 304 27.80 -3.32 12.95
N GLN A 305 29.08 -3.51 13.21
CA GLN A 305 30.09 -3.62 12.15
C GLN A 305 29.81 -4.79 11.20
N ALA A 306 29.40 -5.94 11.73
CA ALA A 306 29.14 -7.12 10.91
C ALA A 306 28.02 -6.87 9.89
N TRP A 307 26.89 -6.30 10.34
CA TRP A 307 25.77 -5.96 9.45
C TRP A 307 26.11 -4.86 8.46
N LEU A 308 26.78 -3.78 8.89
CA LEU A 308 27.15 -2.68 7.99
C LEU A 308 28.22 -3.09 6.98
N ASN A 309 29.13 -4.00 7.35
CA ASN A 309 30.09 -4.58 6.42
C ASN A 309 29.38 -5.46 5.38
N ALA A 310 28.43 -6.30 5.80
CA ALA A 310 27.61 -7.10 4.88
C ALA A 310 26.84 -6.21 3.89
N GLU A 311 26.15 -5.17 4.37
CA GLU A 311 25.48 -4.17 3.53
C GLU A 311 26.44 -3.55 2.51
N ARG A 312 27.58 -3.03 2.95
CA ARG A 312 28.56 -2.37 2.08
C ARG A 312 29.08 -3.32 0.99
N VAL A 313 29.44 -4.54 1.36
CA VAL A 313 30.02 -5.53 0.44
C VAL A 313 28.97 -6.01 -0.54
N ILE A 314 27.77 -6.34 -0.08
CA ILE A 314 26.72 -6.90 -0.93
C ILE A 314 26.14 -5.88 -1.87
N ARG A 315 25.95 -4.64 -1.41
CA ARG A 315 25.57 -3.54 -2.30
C ARG A 315 26.57 -3.37 -3.45
N ARG A 316 27.87 -3.44 -3.14
CA ARG A 316 28.93 -3.37 -4.18
C ARG A 316 28.84 -4.55 -5.15
N VAL A 317 28.73 -5.78 -4.65
CA VAL A 317 28.62 -6.99 -5.48
C VAL A 317 27.42 -6.92 -6.42
N ILE A 318 26.24 -6.53 -5.90
CA ILE A 318 25.02 -6.38 -6.69
C ILE A 318 25.20 -5.27 -7.73
N GLN A 319 25.75 -4.12 -7.34
CA GLN A 319 25.97 -3.00 -8.26
C GLN A 319 26.90 -3.38 -9.41
N GLU A 320 28.03 -4.05 -9.12
CA GLU A 320 28.99 -4.49 -10.13
C GLU A 320 28.38 -5.56 -11.06
N ALA A 321 27.63 -6.52 -10.50
CA ALA A 321 26.99 -7.58 -11.27
C ALA A 321 25.86 -7.07 -12.19
N LEU A 322 25.07 -6.10 -11.73
CA LEU A 322 24.03 -5.48 -12.55
C LEU A 322 24.59 -4.44 -13.53
N ALA A 323 25.70 -3.77 -13.18
CA ALA A 323 26.33 -2.80 -14.06
C ALA A 323 26.88 -3.43 -15.34
N SER A 324 27.37 -4.68 -15.27
CA SER A 324 27.94 -5.43 -16.39
C SER A 324 26.91 -6.09 -17.31
N GLN A 325 25.62 -6.05 -16.98
CA GLN A 325 24.58 -6.61 -17.83
C GLN A 325 24.35 -5.73 -19.07
N GLU A 326 24.54 -6.30 -20.26
CA GLU A 326 24.28 -5.60 -21.53
C GLU A 326 22.78 -5.46 -21.81
N ARG A 327 22.02 -6.52 -21.55
CA ARG A 327 20.58 -6.53 -21.75
C ARG A 327 19.83 -5.95 -20.56
N ILE A 328 18.63 -5.44 -20.83
CA ILE A 328 17.69 -5.05 -19.77
C ILE A 328 17.24 -6.28 -18.98
N SER A 329 17.25 -6.17 -17.66
CA SER A 329 16.74 -7.16 -16.71
C SER A 329 15.85 -6.45 -15.68
N GLU A 330 14.87 -7.15 -15.11
CA GLU A 330 13.98 -6.58 -14.09
C GLU A 330 14.75 -6.06 -12.87
N PRO A 331 15.75 -6.79 -12.32
CA PRO A 331 16.65 -6.27 -11.28
C PRO A 331 17.40 -4.99 -11.70
N GLY A 332 17.89 -4.97 -12.95
CA GLY A 332 18.66 -3.86 -13.49
C GLY A 332 17.83 -2.58 -13.57
N VAL A 333 16.51 -2.66 -13.79
CA VAL A 333 15.62 -1.48 -13.83
C VAL A 333 15.75 -0.68 -12.54
N PHE A 334 15.63 -1.32 -11.37
CA PHE A 334 15.71 -0.64 -10.08
C PHE A 334 17.11 -0.10 -9.78
N ALA A 335 18.15 -0.85 -10.12
CA ALA A 335 19.53 -0.40 -9.96
C ALA A 335 19.84 0.84 -10.84
N ARG A 336 19.29 0.90 -12.06
CA ARG A 336 19.44 2.06 -12.96
C ARG A 336 18.58 3.24 -12.49
N LEU A 337 17.34 3.01 -12.06
CA LEU A 337 16.46 4.07 -11.55
C LEU A 337 17.08 4.83 -10.37
N ALA A 338 17.82 4.14 -9.50
CA ALA A 338 18.56 4.75 -8.40
C ALA A 338 19.55 5.85 -8.85
N THR A 339 20.01 5.80 -10.11
CA THR A 339 20.92 6.80 -10.70
C THR A 339 20.20 7.86 -11.54
N LEU A 340 18.94 7.61 -11.92
CA LEU A 340 18.15 8.48 -12.80
C LEU A 340 17.17 9.38 -12.05
N LEU A 341 16.68 8.92 -10.89
CA LEU A 341 15.68 9.66 -10.12
C LEU A 341 16.30 10.90 -9.45
N PRO A 342 15.78 12.11 -9.73
CA PRO A 342 16.25 13.34 -9.09
C PRO A 342 15.77 13.43 -7.64
N ALA A 343 16.44 14.27 -6.84
CA ALA A 343 16.00 14.60 -5.48
C ALA A 343 14.57 15.14 -5.47
N GLY A 344 13.77 14.65 -4.51
CA GLY A 344 12.35 14.98 -4.36
C GLY A 344 11.40 14.18 -5.26
N ALA A 345 11.91 13.29 -6.12
CA ALA A 345 11.05 12.44 -6.94
C ALA A 345 10.23 11.45 -6.10
N THR A 346 9.05 11.12 -6.60
CA THR A 346 8.20 10.05 -6.10
C THR A 346 8.34 8.83 -7.00
N LEU A 347 8.71 7.70 -6.42
CA LEU A 347 8.74 6.38 -7.05
C LEU A 347 7.56 5.55 -6.55
N PHE A 348 6.53 5.37 -7.37
CA PHE A 348 5.44 4.44 -7.09
C PHE A 348 5.79 3.04 -7.59
N VAL A 349 5.75 2.04 -6.72
CA VAL A 349 6.14 0.66 -7.06
C VAL A 349 4.95 -0.27 -6.91
N ALA A 350 4.64 -0.98 -8.00
CA ALA A 350 3.57 -1.96 -8.03
C ALA A 350 3.83 -3.20 -7.16
N ASN A 351 2.76 -3.93 -6.89
CA ASN A 351 2.83 -5.27 -6.29
C ASN A 351 3.51 -6.29 -7.23
N SER A 352 3.57 -7.55 -6.81
CA SER A 352 4.27 -8.63 -7.53
C SER A 352 5.80 -8.48 -7.48
N MET A 353 6.53 -8.78 -8.57
CA MET A 353 7.99 -8.64 -8.62
C MET A 353 8.50 -7.21 -8.43
N PRO A 354 7.90 -6.14 -9.00
CA PRO A 354 8.42 -4.78 -8.85
C PRO A 354 8.74 -4.35 -7.40
N ILE A 355 7.85 -4.56 -6.43
CA ILE A 355 8.16 -4.18 -5.02
C ILE A 355 9.27 -5.04 -4.41
N ARG A 356 9.41 -6.30 -4.84
CA ARG A 356 10.47 -7.22 -4.36
C ARG A 356 11.81 -6.82 -4.97
N ASP A 357 11.84 -6.50 -6.26
CA ASP A 357 13.03 -6.01 -6.94
C ASP A 357 13.45 -4.64 -6.42
N CYS A 358 12.49 -3.79 -6.06
CA CYS A 358 12.76 -2.55 -5.34
C CYS A 358 13.41 -2.82 -3.97
N ASP A 359 12.85 -3.75 -3.19
CA ASP A 359 13.41 -4.11 -1.89
C ASP A 359 14.85 -4.64 -2.00
N THR A 360 15.12 -5.51 -2.97
CA THR A 360 16.44 -6.13 -3.14
C THR A 360 17.47 -5.24 -3.83
N PHE A 361 17.09 -4.51 -4.88
CA PHE A 361 18.03 -3.87 -5.82
C PHE A 361 18.01 -2.34 -5.81
N PHE A 362 17.00 -1.71 -5.18
CA PHE A 362 17.00 -0.25 -5.00
C PHE A 362 17.77 0.12 -3.71
N PRO A 363 18.93 0.80 -3.81
CA PRO A 363 19.78 1.08 -2.67
C PRO A 363 19.23 2.22 -1.81
N ALA A 364 19.77 2.37 -0.60
CA ALA A 364 19.66 3.63 0.13
C ALA A 364 20.39 4.75 -0.63
N LEU A 365 19.77 5.92 -0.69
CA LEU A 365 20.28 7.11 -1.39
C LEU A 365 20.51 8.26 -0.40
N SER A 366 21.48 9.13 -0.71
CA SER A 366 21.78 10.31 0.11
C SER A 366 20.82 11.48 -0.11
N HIS A 367 20.00 11.42 -1.16
CA HIS A 367 18.99 12.42 -1.49
C HIS A 367 17.58 11.86 -1.34
N ALA A 368 16.64 12.76 -1.09
CA ALA A 368 15.25 12.43 -0.83
C ALA A 368 14.60 11.74 -2.05
N ILE A 369 14.07 10.53 -1.86
CA ILE A 369 13.13 9.87 -2.79
C ILE A 369 11.96 9.34 -1.98
N GLN A 370 10.74 9.73 -2.36
CA GLN A 370 9.53 9.18 -1.76
C GLN A 370 9.14 7.90 -2.50
N ILE A 371 9.30 6.74 -1.85
CA ILE A 371 8.83 5.47 -2.41
C ILE A 371 7.45 5.14 -1.85
N ALA A 372 6.50 4.84 -2.73
CA ALA A 372 5.11 4.54 -2.39
C ALA A 372 4.61 3.27 -3.08
N GLY A 373 3.60 2.61 -2.52
CA GLY A 373 2.98 1.43 -3.12
C GLY A 373 1.82 0.89 -2.29
N ASN A 374 0.88 0.19 -2.94
CA ASN A 374 -0.32 -0.35 -2.29
C ASN A 374 -0.03 -1.70 -1.62
N ARG A 375 0.48 -1.68 -0.38
CA ARG A 375 0.85 -2.90 0.38
C ARG A 375 -0.13 -3.33 1.47
N GLY A 376 -1.36 -2.85 1.43
CA GLY A 376 -2.44 -3.31 2.31
C GLY A 376 -2.91 -4.72 1.95
N ALA A 377 -3.71 -4.84 0.90
CA ALA A 377 -4.19 -6.12 0.36
C ALA A 377 -3.30 -6.69 -0.76
N ASN A 378 -2.28 -5.95 -1.19
CA ASN A 378 -1.31 -6.36 -2.21
C ASN A 378 -1.89 -6.64 -3.61
N GLY A 379 -3.04 -6.02 -3.92
CA GLY A 379 -3.73 -6.15 -5.22
C GLY A 379 -2.98 -5.50 -6.38
N ILE A 380 -3.17 -6.04 -7.59
CA ILE A 380 -2.64 -5.44 -8.83
C ILE A 380 -3.60 -4.42 -9.45
N ASP A 381 -4.81 -4.34 -8.91
CA ASP A 381 -5.88 -3.43 -9.26
C ASP A 381 -5.66 -2.01 -8.72
N GLY A 382 -6.10 -1.00 -9.47
CA GLY A 382 -6.12 0.40 -9.04
C GLY A 382 -4.74 1.05 -8.86
N LEU A 383 -3.65 0.42 -9.30
CA LEU A 383 -2.29 0.92 -9.11
C LEU A 383 -2.03 2.20 -9.93
N VAL A 384 -2.39 2.21 -11.20
CA VAL A 384 -2.25 3.38 -12.11
C VAL A 384 -3.05 4.55 -11.55
N SER A 385 -4.31 4.30 -11.20
CA SER A 385 -5.24 5.25 -10.62
C SER A 385 -4.70 5.84 -9.30
N THR A 386 -4.10 5.00 -8.44
CA THR A 386 -3.50 5.47 -7.18
C THR A 386 -2.33 6.42 -7.43
N ALA A 387 -1.38 6.03 -8.29
CA ALA A 387 -0.22 6.88 -8.55
C ALA A 387 -0.58 8.18 -9.27
N LEU A 388 -1.50 8.14 -10.23
CA LEU A 388 -2.01 9.36 -10.85
C LEU A 388 -2.78 10.25 -9.84
N GLY A 389 -3.45 9.65 -8.86
CA GLY A 389 -3.98 10.36 -7.70
C GLY A 389 -2.90 11.11 -6.91
N MET A 390 -1.72 10.50 -6.72
CA MET A 390 -0.58 11.18 -6.11
C MET A 390 -0.06 12.34 -6.96
N ALA A 391 0.03 12.16 -8.30
CA ALA A 391 0.39 13.25 -9.21
C ALA A 391 -0.59 14.42 -9.11
N ALA A 392 -1.89 14.14 -9.05
CA ALA A 392 -2.94 15.14 -8.86
C ALA A 392 -2.85 15.85 -7.49
N ALA A 393 -2.35 15.15 -6.47
CA ALA A 393 -2.08 15.71 -5.13
C ALA A 393 -0.74 16.48 -5.04
N GLY A 394 0.04 16.55 -6.12
CA GLY A 394 1.27 17.34 -6.19
C GLY A 394 2.57 16.54 -6.17
N ALA A 395 2.53 15.20 -6.18
CA ALA A 395 3.74 14.39 -6.29
C ALA A 395 4.40 14.59 -7.67
N LYS A 396 5.52 15.33 -7.72
CA LYS A 396 6.27 15.62 -8.95
C LYS A 396 7.77 15.77 -8.65
N PRO A 397 8.67 15.18 -9.47
CA PRO A 397 8.39 14.24 -10.55
C PRO A 397 7.85 12.90 -10.03
N LEU A 398 6.85 12.32 -10.73
CA LEU A 398 6.32 10.99 -10.44
C LEU A 398 6.79 9.98 -11.50
N LEU A 399 7.41 8.89 -11.03
CA LEU A 399 7.69 7.70 -11.81
C LEU A 399 7.01 6.49 -11.17
N MET A 400 6.33 5.68 -11.98
CA MET A 400 5.73 4.42 -11.59
C MET A 400 6.47 3.25 -12.25
N VAL A 401 6.72 2.17 -11.51
CA VAL A 401 7.17 0.89 -12.06
C VAL A 401 6.10 -0.16 -11.83
N LEU A 402 5.59 -0.79 -12.90
CA LEU A 402 4.58 -1.84 -12.81
C LEU A 402 4.74 -2.92 -13.88
N GLY A 403 4.13 -4.08 -13.62
CA GLY A 403 4.01 -5.16 -14.60
C GLY A 403 2.88 -4.92 -15.61
N ASP A 404 2.99 -5.59 -16.75
CA ASP A 404 1.98 -5.71 -17.81
C ASP A 404 0.56 -6.04 -17.33
N LEU A 405 0.36 -7.10 -16.55
CA LEU A 405 -0.97 -7.47 -16.04
C LEU A 405 -1.56 -6.39 -15.13
N ALA A 406 -0.72 -5.70 -14.35
CA ALA A 406 -1.16 -4.61 -13.50
C ALA A 406 -1.58 -3.38 -14.32
N LEU A 407 -0.83 -3.04 -15.37
CA LEU A 407 -1.20 -1.96 -16.28
C LEU A 407 -2.49 -2.31 -17.03
N TYR A 408 -2.62 -3.54 -17.51
CA TYR A 408 -3.81 -4.03 -18.19
C TYR A 408 -5.06 -3.96 -17.27
N HIS A 409 -4.92 -4.37 -16.01
CA HIS A 409 -6.02 -4.36 -15.05
C HIS A 409 -6.53 -2.96 -14.70
N ASP A 410 -5.69 -1.93 -14.78
CA ASP A 410 -6.03 -0.54 -14.45
C ASP A 410 -5.77 0.43 -15.62
N ALA A 411 -5.87 -0.08 -16.86
CA ALA A 411 -5.59 0.68 -18.06
C ALA A 411 -6.50 1.93 -18.19
N ASN A 412 -7.76 1.80 -17.78
CA ASN A 412 -8.72 2.91 -17.76
C ASN A 412 -8.31 4.05 -16.81
N GLY A 413 -7.49 3.77 -15.80
CA GLY A 413 -6.93 4.79 -14.90
C GLY A 413 -6.09 5.84 -15.63
N LEU A 414 -5.48 5.50 -16.77
CA LEU A 414 -4.72 6.44 -17.61
C LEU A 414 -5.58 7.61 -18.12
N LEU A 415 -6.92 7.47 -18.13
CA LEU A 415 -7.83 8.57 -18.44
C LEU A 415 -7.60 9.78 -17.53
N ALA A 416 -7.26 9.56 -16.25
CA ALA A 416 -7.00 10.63 -15.31
C ALA A 416 -5.82 11.51 -15.75
N ALA A 417 -4.75 10.92 -16.29
CA ALA A 417 -3.61 11.68 -16.80
C ALA A 417 -4.00 12.57 -17.98
N LYS A 418 -4.82 12.04 -18.90
CA LYS A 418 -5.32 12.78 -20.06
C LYS A 418 -6.30 13.89 -19.67
N ALA A 419 -7.26 13.58 -18.79
CA ALA A 419 -8.33 14.48 -18.40
C ALA A 419 -7.82 15.66 -17.54
N TYR A 420 -6.79 15.42 -16.72
CA TYR A 420 -6.26 16.42 -15.78
C TYR A 420 -4.84 16.90 -16.12
N HIS A 421 -4.33 16.55 -17.30
CA HIS A 421 -2.99 16.90 -17.77
C HIS A 421 -1.89 16.59 -16.74
N LEU A 422 -1.96 15.40 -16.15
CA LEU A 422 -1.01 14.97 -15.11
C LEU A 422 0.31 14.54 -15.75
N ASP A 423 1.40 14.92 -15.09
CA ASP A 423 2.75 14.50 -15.47
C ASP A 423 3.09 13.20 -14.75
N ALA A 424 3.36 12.13 -15.51
CA ALA A 424 3.77 10.85 -14.95
C ALA A 424 4.61 10.06 -15.95
N THR A 425 5.66 9.40 -15.46
CA THR A 425 6.45 8.43 -16.23
C THR A 425 6.11 7.03 -15.76
N ILE A 426 5.72 6.16 -16.67
CA ILE A 426 5.42 4.76 -16.39
C ILE A 426 6.53 3.92 -16.99
N VAL A 427 7.23 3.16 -16.17
CA VAL A 427 8.12 2.08 -16.58
C VAL A 427 7.32 0.77 -16.51
N LEU A 428 6.98 0.25 -17.69
CA LEU A 428 6.22 -0.98 -17.87
C LEU A 428 7.18 -2.16 -18.04
N ILE A 429 7.23 -3.04 -17.06
CA ILE A 429 7.94 -4.32 -17.16
C ILE A 429 6.98 -5.32 -17.81
N ASN A 430 7.17 -5.55 -19.10
CA ASN A 430 6.37 -6.48 -19.90
C ASN A 430 7.11 -7.81 -20.04
N ASN A 431 6.70 -8.80 -19.26
CA ASN A 431 7.21 -10.17 -19.34
C ASN A 431 6.15 -11.18 -19.84
N ASP A 432 5.08 -10.65 -20.45
CA ASP A 432 3.94 -11.40 -20.98
C ASP A 432 3.33 -12.34 -19.92
N GLY A 433 2.94 -11.75 -18.79
CA GLY A 433 2.11 -12.39 -17.77
C GLY A 433 2.62 -12.33 -16.33
N GLY A 434 2.27 -13.35 -15.54
CA GLY A 434 2.52 -13.42 -14.09
C GLY A 434 3.95 -13.83 -13.72
N GLY A 435 4.96 -13.01 -14.02
CA GLY A 435 6.38 -13.35 -13.81
C GLY A 435 6.77 -13.81 -12.38
N ILE A 436 6.06 -13.34 -11.36
CA ILE A 436 6.29 -13.76 -9.96
C ILE A 436 6.10 -15.27 -9.75
N PHE A 437 5.17 -15.90 -10.46
CA PHE A 437 4.86 -17.32 -10.24
C PHE A 437 6.00 -18.24 -10.70
N SER A 438 6.88 -17.75 -11.58
CA SER A 438 8.09 -18.47 -12.01
C SER A 438 9.11 -18.66 -10.87
N PHE A 439 8.99 -17.91 -9.77
CA PHE A 439 9.82 -18.06 -8.57
C PHE A 439 9.27 -19.09 -7.58
N LEU A 440 8.02 -19.54 -7.76
CA LEU A 440 7.39 -20.47 -6.85
C LEU A 440 7.67 -21.93 -7.27
N PRO A 441 7.63 -22.89 -6.33
CA PRO A 441 7.83 -24.31 -6.65
C PRO A 441 6.88 -24.83 -7.74
N GLN A 442 5.66 -24.29 -7.83
CA GLN A 442 4.64 -24.67 -8.82
C GLN A 442 5.07 -24.40 -10.27
N ALA A 443 6.14 -23.63 -10.51
CA ALA A 443 6.70 -23.44 -11.84
C ALA A 443 7.21 -24.74 -12.49
N SER A 444 7.41 -25.82 -11.72
CA SER A 444 7.70 -27.15 -12.26
C SER A 444 6.48 -27.89 -12.82
N GLU A 445 5.25 -27.45 -12.53
CA GLU A 445 4.01 -28.09 -12.98
C GLU A 445 3.65 -27.68 -14.41
N THR A 446 4.32 -28.27 -15.40
CA THR A 446 4.33 -27.78 -16.79
C THR A 446 2.98 -27.74 -17.50
N ASP A 447 2.04 -28.63 -17.14
CA ASP A 447 0.85 -28.87 -17.95
C ASP A 447 -0.20 -27.76 -17.82
N GLN A 448 -0.25 -27.10 -16.66
CA GLN A 448 -1.26 -26.06 -16.35
C GLN A 448 -0.64 -24.73 -15.94
N PHE A 449 0.69 -24.65 -15.78
CA PHE A 449 1.34 -23.44 -15.26
C PHE A 449 1.02 -22.20 -16.09
N GLU A 450 1.18 -22.27 -17.41
CA GLU A 450 0.94 -21.11 -18.27
C GLU A 450 -0.54 -20.70 -18.31
N ALA A 451 -1.48 -21.64 -18.23
CA ALA A 451 -2.90 -21.33 -18.25
C ALA A 451 -3.40 -20.69 -16.94
N LEU A 452 -2.84 -21.10 -15.79
CA LEU A 452 -3.34 -20.70 -14.47
C LEU A 452 -2.52 -19.60 -13.78
N PHE A 453 -1.21 -19.55 -14.05
CA PHE A 453 -0.28 -18.67 -13.37
C PHE A 453 0.45 -17.74 -14.33
N GLY A 454 0.97 -18.31 -15.42
CA GLY A 454 1.67 -17.53 -16.44
C GLY A 454 0.76 -16.50 -17.09
N THR A 455 -0.42 -16.92 -17.53
CA THR A 455 -1.45 -16.12 -18.19
C THR A 455 -0.88 -15.13 -19.23
N PRO A 456 -0.07 -15.60 -20.21
CA PRO A 456 0.43 -14.73 -21.27
C PRO A 456 -0.73 -14.16 -22.08
N HIS A 457 -0.60 -12.91 -22.49
CA HIS A 457 -1.69 -12.16 -23.10
C HIS A 457 -1.36 -11.67 -24.52
N GLY A 458 -0.07 -11.57 -24.88
CA GLY A 458 0.37 -11.17 -26.22
C GLY A 458 -0.07 -9.76 -26.64
N LEU A 459 -0.24 -8.84 -25.68
CA LEU A 459 -0.76 -7.50 -25.93
C LEU A 459 0.38 -6.57 -26.36
N ASP A 460 0.06 -5.69 -27.31
CA ASP A 460 0.88 -4.52 -27.64
C ASP A 460 0.35 -3.30 -26.86
N PHE A 461 1.21 -2.68 -26.06
CA PHE A 461 0.85 -1.50 -25.26
C PHE A 461 1.05 -0.18 -26.00
N ALA A 462 1.64 -0.17 -27.20
CA ALA A 462 1.79 1.06 -27.99
C ALA A 462 0.44 1.70 -28.37
N PRO A 463 -0.58 0.95 -28.85
CA PRO A 463 -1.92 1.50 -29.09
C PRO A 463 -2.59 2.03 -27.82
N LEU A 464 -2.34 1.39 -26.66
CA LEU A 464 -2.87 1.85 -25.37
C LEU A 464 -2.29 3.22 -24.99
N ALA A 465 -0.98 3.39 -25.14
CA ALA A 465 -0.33 4.68 -24.95
C ALA A 465 -0.94 5.76 -25.87
N GLN A 466 -1.14 5.44 -27.15
CA GLN A 466 -1.74 6.35 -28.12
C GLN A 466 -3.17 6.77 -27.73
N LEU A 467 -4.01 5.83 -27.26
CA LEU A 467 -5.38 6.10 -26.83
C LEU A 467 -5.45 7.20 -25.76
N TYR A 468 -4.53 7.15 -24.79
CA TYR A 468 -4.46 8.11 -23.68
C TYR A 468 -3.52 9.31 -23.95
N GLY A 469 -2.91 9.39 -25.14
CA GLY A 469 -1.99 10.48 -25.49
C GLY A 469 -0.65 10.41 -24.77
N ALA A 470 -0.25 9.22 -24.30
CA ALA A 470 1.06 8.99 -23.71
C ALA A 470 2.15 8.93 -24.79
N ARG A 471 3.33 9.45 -24.48
CA ARG A 471 4.53 9.23 -25.30
C ARG A 471 5.06 7.84 -25.03
N TYR A 472 4.98 6.97 -26.04
CA TYR A 472 5.45 5.59 -25.94
C TYR A 472 6.92 5.47 -26.34
N THR A 473 7.68 4.66 -25.61
CA THR A 473 9.03 4.23 -25.99
C THR A 473 9.23 2.77 -25.60
N LEU A 474 9.60 1.94 -26.57
CA LEU A 474 10.12 0.60 -26.33
C LEU A 474 11.63 0.70 -26.11
N ALA A 475 12.09 0.56 -24.88
CA ALA A 475 13.50 0.56 -24.54
C ALA A 475 14.11 -0.82 -24.85
N GLN A 476 15.07 -0.86 -25.77
CA GLN A 476 15.71 -2.09 -26.22
C GLN A 476 17.06 -2.33 -25.53
N ASP A 477 17.63 -1.29 -24.92
CA ASP A 477 18.92 -1.30 -24.25
C ASP A 477 18.96 -0.26 -23.12
N TRP A 478 20.01 -0.31 -22.28
CA TRP A 478 20.15 0.64 -21.17
C TRP A 478 20.25 2.13 -21.61
N PRO A 479 20.96 2.49 -22.70
CA PRO A 479 20.96 3.87 -23.20
C PRO A 479 19.57 4.38 -23.58
N SER A 480 18.77 3.61 -24.34
CA SER A 480 17.40 3.99 -24.71
C SER A 480 16.47 4.06 -23.51
N PHE A 481 16.62 3.14 -22.54
CA PHE A 481 15.90 3.20 -21.26
C PHE A 481 16.21 4.48 -20.50
N ALA A 482 17.49 4.80 -20.29
CA ALA A 482 17.91 5.98 -19.54
C ALA A 482 17.44 7.28 -20.21
N ALA A 483 17.52 7.35 -21.54
CA ALA A 483 17.05 8.50 -22.31
C ALA A 483 15.53 8.69 -22.17
N ALA A 484 14.75 7.61 -22.30
CA ALA A 484 13.29 7.66 -22.22
C ALA A 484 12.81 8.04 -20.81
N VAL A 485 13.38 7.43 -19.76
CA VAL A 485 13.06 7.77 -18.37
C VAL A 485 13.43 9.21 -18.06
N THR A 486 14.62 9.66 -18.48
CA THR A 486 15.06 11.05 -18.26
C THR A 486 14.16 12.05 -18.99
N ALA A 487 13.71 11.74 -20.20
CA ALA A 487 12.76 12.57 -20.93
C ALA A 487 11.43 12.65 -20.19
N GLY A 488 10.91 11.53 -19.69
CA GLY A 488 9.68 11.46 -18.91
C GLY A 488 9.72 12.32 -17.65
N LEU A 489 10.83 12.26 -16.91
CA LEU A 489 11.03 13.02 -15.68
C LEU A 489 11.17 14.54 -15.90
N ARG A 490 11.47 14.99 -17.14
CA ARG A 490 11.80 16.41 -17.43
C ARG A 490 10.80 17.15 -18.31
N THR A 491 10.08 16.45 -19.20
CA THR A 491 9.35 17.10 -20.31
C THR A 491 7.83 17.18 -20.12
N GLY A 492 7.33 16.79 -18.95
CA GLY A 492 5.90 16.78 -18.62
C GLY A 492 5.08 15.82 -19.49
N GLY A 493 3.80 15.71 -19.15
CA GLY A 493 2.84 14.77 -19.75
C GLY A 493 3.02 13.32 -19.29
N LEU A 494 2.26 12.43 -19.92
CA LEU A 494 2.29 11.00 -19.67
C LEU A 494 3.31 10.32 -20.59
N HIS A 495 4.23 9.55 -20.01
CA HIS A 495 5.21 8.75 -20.74
C HIS A 495 5.05 7.27 -20.38
N LEU A 496 5.09 6.39 -21.38
CA LEU A 496 5.07 4.94 -21.21
C LEU A 496 6.37 4.37 -21.79
N VAL A 497 7.29 3.99 -20.91
CA VAL A 497 8.56 3.34 -21.22
C VAL A 497 8.40 1.84 -21.01
N GLU A 498 8.20 1.09 -22.09
CA GLU A 498 8.10 -0.36 -22.05
C GLU A 498 9.49 -1.00 -22.10
N VAL A 499 9.74 -1.94 -21.20
CA VAL A 499 10.87 -2.87 -21.24
C VAL A 499 10.32 -4.28 -21.38
N ARG A 500 10.81 -5.01 -22.38
CA ARG A 500 10.43 -6.42 -22.59
C ARG A 500 11.44 -7.35 -21.94
N THR A 501 10.96 -8.22 -21.07
CA THR A 501 11.77 -9.23 -20.38
C THR A 501 11.14 -10.61 -20.53
N GLU A 502 11.84 -11.65 -20.07
CA GLU A 502 11.45 -13.05 -20.21
C GLU A 502 11.31 -13.66 -18.81
N ARG A 503 10.15 -14.24 -18.47
CA ARG A 503 9.86 -14.73 -17.11
C ARG A 503 10.87 -15.77 -16.63
N LYS A 504 11.25 -16.72 -17.49
CA LYS A 504 12.25 -17.74 -17.18
C LYS A 504 13.64 -17.14 -16.98
N GLN A 505 14.00 -16.19 -17.85
CA GLN A 505 15.27 -15.50 -17.76
C GLN A 505 15.35 -14.63 -16.49
N ASN A 506 14.24 -14.02 -16.07
CA ASN A 506 14.18 -13.25 -14.83
C ASN A 506 14.56 -14.10 -13.60
N VAL A 507 14.05 -15.34 -13.52
CA VAL A 507 14.44 -16.28 -12.46
C VAL A 507 15.93 -16.61 -12.51
N ALA A 508 16.49 -16.81 -13.71
CA ALA A 508 17.91 -17.08 -13.89
C ALA A 508 18.78 -15.89 -13.45
N ASP A 509 18.36 -14.65 -13.75
CA ASP A 509 19.06 -13.42 -13.36
C ASP A 509 19.17 -13.28 -11.86
N HIS A 510 18.06 -13.49 -11.16
CA HIS A 510 18.03 -13.47 -9.71
C HIS A 510 18.90 -14.57 -9.12
N ARG A 511 18.77 -15.81 -9.61
CA ARG A 511 19.54 -16.95 -9.10
C ARG A 511 21.04 -16.81 -9.34
N ALA A 512 21.45 -16.15 -10.42
CA ALA A 512 22.86 -15.90 -10.72
C ALA A 512 23.53 -14.96 -9.70
N LEU A 513 22.76 -14.08 -9.04
CA LEU A 513 23.30 -13.15 -8.04
C LEU A 513 23.61 -13.82 -6.70
N TRP A 514 22.83 -14.84 -6.28
CA TRP A 514 22.98 -15.42 -4.94
C TRP A 514 24.34 -16.07 -4.67
N PRO A 515 24.95 -16.84 -5.59
CA PRO A 515 26.31 -17.34 -5.41
C PRO A 515 27.35 -16.21 -5.25
N LEU A 516 27.17 -15.10 -5.97
CA LEU A 516 28.04 -13.92 -5.87
C LEU A 516 27.90 -13.24 -4.51
N VAL A 517 26.66 -13.12 -4.00
CA VAL A 517 26.38 -12.61 -2.66
C VAL A 517 27.07 -13.47 -1.60
N SER A 518 26.85 -14.79 -1.62
CA SER A 518 27.51 -15.70 -0.69
C SER A 518 29.04 -15.66 -0.78
N ALA A 519 29.60 -15.53 -1.98
CA ALA A 519 31.04 -15.37 -2.18
C ALA A 519 31.56 -14.04 -1.62
N GLY A 520 30.82 -12.95 -1.81
CA GLY A 520 31.12 -11.63 -1.27
C GLY A 520 31.17 -11.62 0.25
N LEU A 521 30.18 -12.23 0.92
CA LEU A 521 30.18 -12.38 2.38
C LEU A 521 31.40 -13.17 2.88
N ARG A 522 31.80 -14.24 2.16
CA ARG A 522 32.97 -15.06 2.51
C ARG A 522 34.25 -14.27 2.40
N ALA A 523 34.45 -13.60 1.27
CA ALA A 523 35.64 -12.81 1.01
C ALA A 523 35.80 -11.65 2.00
N ALA A 524 34.69 -11.08 2.46
CA ALA A 524 34.71 -9.98 3.42
C ALA A 524 34.88 -10.39 4.89
N GLY A 525 34.96 -11.70 5.18
CA GLY A 525 35.07 -12.19 6.55
C GLY A 525 33.83 -11.86 7.38
N CYS A 526 32.65 -11.72 6.77
CA CYS A 526 31.40 -11.49 7.50
C CYS A 526 30.98 -12.70 8.36
N PHE A 527 31.81 -13.75 8.44
CA PHE A 527 31.59 -14.97 9.19
C PHE A 527 32.54 -15.07 10.39
N GLY A 528 32.39 -14.18 11.38
CA GLY A 528 33.30 -14.10 12.52
C GLY A 528 32.67 -13.80 13.86
N TYR A 529 31.36 -13.52 13.93
CA TYR A 529 30.74 -13.08 15.19
C TYR A 529 30.70 -14.19 16.26
N ASN A 530 30.61 -15.48 15.85
CA ASN A 530 30.55 -16.63 16.76
C ASN A 530 31.86 -17.44 16.90
N MET A 531 32.99 -16.95 16.38
CA MET A 531 34.29 -17.68 16.45
C MET A 531 35.13 -17.33 17.69
N LEU A 532 34.57 -16.59 18.66
CA LEU A 532 35.25 -16.19 19.90
C LEU A 532 34.44 -16.53 21.19
N GLY A 533 33.44 -17.42 21.08
CA GLY A 533 32.65 -17.90 22.22
C GLY A 533 33.04 -19.31 22.65
#